data_AF-A0A8T5RAV7-F1
#
_entry.id   AF-A0A8T5RAV7-F1
#
_cell.length_a   1.000
_cell.length_b   1.000
_cell.length_c   1.000
_cell.angle_alpha   90.00
_cell.angle_beta   90.00
_cell.angle_gamma   90.00
#
_symmetry.space_group_name_H-M   'P 1'
#
loop_
_entity.id
_entity.type
_entity.pdbx_description
1 polymer ?
#
loop_
_entity_poly.entity_id
_entity_poly.type
_entity_poly.pdbx_seq_one_letter_code
_entity_poly.pdbx_strand_id
1 'polypeptide(L)' 'MSKYERYKKQSVEYIYPHKHCKKCDKMIEEGLTYCSECYTTLQEKKGKKWYKFKNKKQKSEESG' A
#
# COMPACT_ATOMS: atom_id res chain seq x y z
N MET A 1 -7.32 23.60 -44.73
CA MET A 1 -6.33 22.87 -43.91
C MET A 1 -5.50 21.98 -44.82
N SER A 2 -4.18 22.16 -44.83
CA SER A 2 -3.28 21.44 -45.74
C SER A 2 -3.15 19.97 -45.36
N LYS A 3 -2.83 19.10 -46.32
CA LYS A 3 -2.58 17.66 -46.10
C LYS A 3 -1.52 17.43 -45.01
N TYR A 4 -0.58 18.37 -44.85
CA TYR A 4 0.53 18.29 -43.90
C TYR A 4 0.14 18.65 -42.47
N GLU A 5 -0.95 19.42 -42.26
CA GLU A 5 -1.43 19.79 -40.92
C GLU A 5 -2.09 18.61 -40.19
N ARG A 6 -2.63 17.63 -40.93
CA ARG A 6 -3.27 16.43 -40.35
C ARG A 6 -2.27 15.47 -39.69
N TYR A 7 -1.00 15.48 -40.12
CA TYR A 7 0.03 14.57 -39.61
C TYR A 7 0.72 15.06 -38.32
N LYS A 8 0.41 16.27 -37.84
CA LYS A 8 1.13 16.89 -36.70
C LYS A 8 0.60 16.53 -35.31
N LYS A 9 -0.41 15.68 -35.16
CA LYS A 9 -1.05 15.44 -33.85
C LYS A 9 -1.14 13.96 -33.50
N GLN A 10 -0.03 13.38 -33.08
CA GLN A 10 -0.04 12.28 -32.14
C GLN A 10 1.11 12.53 -31.16
N SER A 11 0.84 13.33 -30.12
CA SER A 11 1.69 13.35 -28.94
C SER A 11 1.52 12.00 -28.27
N VAL A 12 2.42 11.07 -28.56
CA VAL A 12 2.45 9.74 -27.94
C VAL A 12 2.96 9.92 -26.52
N GLU A 13 2.09 10.42 -25.65
CA GLU A 13 2.39 10.54 -24.23
C GLU A 13 2.41 9.14 -23.63
N TYR A 14 3.57 8.74 -23.11
CA TYR A 14 3.76 7.41 -22.54
C TYR A 14 3.06 7.35 -21.17
N ILE A 15 1.96 6.60 -21.10
CA ILE A 15 1.23 6.36 -19.85
C ILE A 15 1.88 5.17 -19.14
N TYR A 16 2.54 5.41 -18.01
CA TYR A 16 3.19 4.37 -17.22
C TYR A 16 2.15 3.53 -16.44
N PRO A 17 2.15 2.20 -16.57
CA PRO A 17 1.19 1.35 -15.87
C PRO A 17 1.56 1.21 -14.39
N HIS A 18 0.87 1.94 -13.51
CA HIS A 18 1.04 1.79 -12.06
C HIS A 18 0.35 0.52 -11.53
N LYS A 19 1.00 -0.14 -10.57
CA LYS A 19 0.46 -1.32 -9.87
C LYS A 19 -0.58 -0.88 -8.85
N HIS A 20 -1.69 -1.61 -8.74
CA HIS A 20 -2.74 -1.35 -7.76
C HIS A 20 -2.88 -2.53 -6.80
N CYS A 21 -3.20 -2.25 -5.53
CA CYS A 21 -3.38 -3.29 -4.52
C CYS A 21 -4.75 -3.95 -4.66
N LYS A 22 -4.80 -5.28 -4.79
CA LYS A 22 -6.06 -6.06 -4.89
C LYS A 22 -6.98 -5.99 -3.66
N LYS A 23 -6.53 -5.42 -2.55
CA LYS A 23 -7.28 -5.40 -1.27
C LYS A 23 -7.90 -4.05 -0.96
N CYS A 24 -7.20 -2.96 -1.28
CA CYS A 24 -7.63 -1.60 -0.99
C CYS A 24 -7.73 -0.72 -2.24
N ASP A 25 -7.41 -1.27 -3.42
CA ASP A 25 -7.44 -0.63 -4.73
C ASP A 25 -6.59 0.63 -4.86
N LYS A 26 -5.71 0.88 -3.90
CA LYS A 26 -4.78 2.00 -3.93
C LYS A 26 -3.55 1.69 -4.77
N MET A 27 -2.99 2.75 -5.33
CA MET A 27 -1.75 2.69 -6.09
C MET A 27 -0.59 2.26 -5.18
N ILE A 28 0.21 1.32 -5.66
CA ILE A 28 1.43 0.87 -5.00
C ILE A 28 2.57 1.73 -5.55
N GLU A 29 3.35 2.33 -4.65
CA GLU A 29 4.52 3.12 -5.00
C GLU A 29 5.53 2.31 -5.83
N GLU A 30 6.21 3.01 -6.73
CA GLU A 30 7.21 2.42 -7.61
C GLU A 30 8.36 1.84 -6.79
N GLY A 31 8.73 0.58 -7.07
CA GLY A 31 9.77 -0.14 -6.34
C GLY A 31 9.29 -0.98 -5.15
N LEU A 32 8.06 -0.77 -4.65
CA LEU A 32 7.51 -1.62 -3.61
C LEU A 32 6.81 -2.87 -4.20
N THR A 33 7.05 -4.02 -3.57
CA THR A 33 6.39 -5.29 -3.92
C THR A 33 5.11 -5.52 -3.12
N TYR A 34 4.84 -4.68 -2.13
CA TYR A 34 3.71 -4.79 -1.22
C TYR A 34 2.99 -3.44 -1.07
N CYS A 35 1.73 -3.50 -0.65
CA CYS A 35 0.97 -2.29 -0.33
C CYS A 35 1.34 -1.78 1.06
N SER A 36 1.92 -0.57 1.11
CA SER A 36 2.34 0.11 2.35
C SER A 36 1.19 0.23 3.35
N GLU A 37 0.01 0.64 2.90
CA GLU A 37 -1.15 0.81 3.78
C GLU A 37 -1.71 -0.50 4.33
N CYS A 38 -1.82 -1.54 3.50
CA CYS A 38 -2.24 -2.84 4.00
C CYS A 38 -1.24 -3.37 5.04
N TYR A 39 0.05 -3.08 4.84
CA TYR A 39 1.10 -3.50 5.75
C TYR A 39 1.05 -2.75 7.10
N THR A 40 0.80 -1.43 7.10
CA THR A 40 0.69 -0.66 8.35
C THR A 40 -0.46 -1.17 9.22
N THR A 41 -1.65 -1.40 8.64
CA THR A 41 -2.79 -1.93 9.41
C THR A 41 -2.52 -3.31 10.01
N LEU A 42 -1.72 -4.15 9.34
CA LEU A 42 -1.31 -5.45 9.86
C LEU A 42 -0.34 -5.29 11.05
N GLN A 43 0.59 -4.34 10.98
CA GLN A 43 1.55 -4.07 12.05
C GLN A 43 0.84 -3.54 13.31
N GLU A 44 -0.10 -2.61 13.18
CA GLU A 44 -0.87 -2.09 14.31
C GLU A 44 -1.65 -3.20 15.04
N LYS A 45 -2.26 -4.12 14.29
CA LYS A 45 -3.00 -5.26 14.85
C LYS A 45 -2.06 -6.21 15.61
N LYS A 46 -0.84 -6.43 15.11
CA LYS A 46 0.18 -7.25 15.79
C LYS A 46 0.66 -6.60 17.09
N GLY A 47 0.95 -5.30 17.07
CA GLY A 47 1.39 -4.55 18.26
C GLY A 47 0.37 -4.61 19.40
N LYS A 48 -0.92 -4.39 19.09
CA LYS A 48 -2.02 -4.46 20.08
C LYS A 48 -2.17 -5.86 20.68
N LYS A 49 -2.00 -6.93 19.88
CA LYS A 49 -2.06 -8.32 20.38
C LYS A 49 -0.90 -8.63 21.32
N TRP A 50 0.31 -8.22 20.94
CA TRP A 50 1.50 -8.44 21.76
C TRP A 50 1.44 -7.70 23.10
N TYR A 51 0.99 -6.45 23.10
CA TYR A 51 0.79 -5.65 24.32
C TYR A 51 -0.21 -6.32 25.29
N LYS A 52 -1.36 -6.81 24.77
CA LYS A 52 -2.35 -7.53 25.59
C LYS A 52 -1.79 -8.82 26.20
N PHE A 53 -0.96 -9.55 25.45
CA PHE A 53 -0.33 -10.77 25.95
C PHE A 53 0.67 -10.48 27.09
N LYS A 54 1.48 -9.43 26.96
CA LYS A 54 2.41 -9.00 28.02
C LYS A 54 1.69 -8.63 29.31
N ASN A 55 0.65 -7.79 29.24
CA ASN A 55 -0.08 -7.37 30.43
C ASN A 55 -0.81 -8.55 31.12
N LYS A 56 -1.27 -9.54 30.34
CA LYS A 56 -1.89 -10.74 30.91
C LYS A 56 -0.87 -11.60 31.67
N LYS A 57 0.37 -11.69 31.17
CA LYS A 57 1.46 -12.44 31.82
C LYS A 57 1.94 -11.79 33.11
N GLN A 58 2.07 -10.46 33.14
CA GLN A 58 2.45 -9.74 34.37
C GLN A 58 1.40 -9.87 35.48
N LYS A 59 0.11 -9.76 35.14
CA LYS A 59 -0.97 -9.95 36.12
C LYS A 59 -1.03 -11.35 36.73
N SER A 60 -0.65 -12.39 36.00
CA SER A 60 -0.59 -13.75 36.54
C SER A 60 0.62 -14.00 37.44
N GLU A 61 1.66 -13.18 37.34
CA GLU A 61 2.89 -13.30 38.16
C GLU A 61 2.79 -12.49 39.46
N GLU A 62 1.96 -11.44 39.53
CA GLU A 62 1.70 -10.66 40.76
C GLU A 62 0.61 -11.26 41.68
N SER A 63 -0.06 -12.34 41.27
CA SER A 63 -1.18 -12.96 42.01
C SER A 63 -0.91 -14.40 42.49
N GLY A 64 0.34 -14.87 42.40
CA GLY A 64 0.81 -16.13 42.97
C GLY A 64 1.99 -15.90 43.91
#